data_AF-G0HI27-F1
#
_entry.id   AF-G0HI27-F1
#
_cell.length_a   1.000
_cell.length_b   1.000
_cell.length_c   1.000
_cell.angle_alpha   90.00
_cell.angle_beta   90.00
_cell.angle_gamma   90.00
#
_symmetry.space_group_name_H-M   'P 1'
#
loop_
_entity.id
_entity.type
_entity.pdbx_description
1 polymer ?
#
loop_
_entity_poly.entity_id
_entity_poly.type
_entity_poly.pdbx_seq_one_letter_code
_entity_poly.pdbx_strand_id
1 'polypeptide(L)'
;MAAVSWSVMTEVRPTANALKVLRKGDQLPESARVAYDAAIAAKDGADENSDLEPILRAWSDAVSTAVAENSLLKDAVTGFTGGGQPSRHKSSSQVTGRTVFEVRDREGAAWRGALVIPEGDDCAWLVHADRHDRFHQSAARVLADMKSAGTLGPGRWDLRVRKRYLEDLREEVQQKDVLSSVVDSLRKAVTPGMGQVRMVFPVAVGGPGGRVEMRVDDVDATTWEEESAHEEPESVMVTLVLPGEPQNQRTWLLQRVVPFLQPDEEMCESLYEDGQLKVQVIMSRARLIHLMALCEEDLEVSAVQQPSQPSVLHYTAKRSLTAAYVQGAPVQAVCGDWWVPVGDTSTHGHLPICPECSREAPFAEAFSAYLRARS
;
A
#
# COMPACT_ATOMS: atom_id res chain seq x y z
N MET A 1 23.24 5.80 -5.09
CA MET A 1 22.03 6.35 -5.76
C MET A 1 22.19 6.15 -7.26
N ALA A 2 21.79 4.99 -7.77
CA ALA A 2 21.56 4.85 -9.19
C ALA A 2 20.15 5.39 -9.44
N ALA A 3 20.04 6.47 -10.20
CA ALA A 3 18.75 6.89 -10.72
C ALA A 3 18.26 5.75 -11.63
N VAL A 4 17.19 5.08 -11.23
CA VAL A 4 16.47 4.16 -12.12
C VAL A 4 16.04 5.00 -13.31
N SER A 5 16.73 4.80 -14.44
CA SER A 5 16.39 5.40 -15.72
C SER A 5 15.11 4.72 -16.20
N TRP A 6 13.96 5.20 -15.72
CA TRP A 6 12.69 4.96 -16.38
C TRP A 6 12.82 5.59 -17.78
N SER A 7 13.09 4.76 -18.78
CA SER A 7 12.69 5.06 -20.16
C SER A 7 11.26 5.61 -20.06
N VAL A 8 11.05 6.86 -20.48
CA VAL A 8 9.77 7.58 -20.31
C VAL A 8 8.68 6.82 -21.07
N MET A 9 8.08 5.85 -20.38
CA MET A 9 6.97 5.06 -20.86
C MET A 9 5.73 5.88 -20.53
N THR A 10 5.01 6.33 -21.56
CA THR A 10 3.76 7.07 -21.36
C THR A 10 2.77 6.17 -20.61
N GLU A 11 2.37 6.59 -19.40
CA GLU A 11 1.37 5.87 -18.62
C GLU A 11 0.04 5.88 -19.38
N VAL A 12 -0.74 4.80 -19.33
CA VAL A 12 -2.08 4.75 -19.95
C VAL A 12 -3.12 4.55 -18.87
N ARG A 13 -4.16 5.39 -18.87
CA ARG A 13 -5.31 5.25 -17.97
C ARG A 13 -6.62 5.58 -18.64
N PRO A 14 -7.72 4.89 -18.31
CA PRO A 14 -9.05 5.38 -18.63
C PRO A 14 -9.52 6.46 -17.66
N THR A 15 -10.32 7.39 -18.17
CA THR A 15 -11.16 8.24 -17.33
C THR A 15 -12.32 7.42 -16.74
N ALA A 16 -12.88 7.84 -15.61
CA ALA A 16 -14.04 7.22 -14.99
C ALA A 16 -15.25 7.17 -15.96
N ASN A 17 -15.38 8.18 -16.82
CA ASN A 17 -16.40 8.19 -17.87
C ASN A 17 -16.13 7.12 -18.94
N ALA A 18 -14.88 6.94 -19.38
CA ALA A 18 -14.54 5.88 -20.31
C ALA A 18 -14.76 4.49 -19.70
N LEU A 19 -14.37 4.26 -18.44
CA LEU A 19 -14.68 3.03 -17.72
C LEU A 19 -16.19 2.75 -17.65
N LYS A 20 -16.98 3.77 -17.34
CA LYS A 20 -18.45 3.67 -17.33
C LYS A 20 -19.01 3.28 -18.71
N VAL A 21 -18.44 3.81 -19.79
CA VAL A 21 -18.83 3.46 -21.17
C VAL A 21 -18.46 2.02 -21.49
N LEU A 22 -17.24 1.59 -21.16
CA LEU A 22 -16.79 0.20 -21.35
C LEU A 22 -17.66 -0.78 -20.53
N ARG A 23 -18.00 -0.44 -19.28
CA ARG A 23 -18.89 -1.22 -18.41
C ARG A 23 -20.28 -1.40 -19.03
N LYS A 24 -20.86 -0.32 -19.54
CA LYS A 24 -22.18 -0.34 -20.21
C LYS A 24 -22.16 -1.07 -21.54
N GLY A 25 -21.02 -1.05 -22.23
CA GLY A 25 -20.78 -1.74 -23.48
C GLY A 25 -20.42 -3.22 -23.35
N ASP A 26 -20.40 -3.75 -22.12
CA ASP A 26 -19.95 -5.10 -21.79
C ASP A 26 -18.53 -5.39 -22.34
N GLN A 27 -17.64 -4.41 -22.21
CA GLN A 27 -16.25 -4.47 -22.66
C GLN A 27 -15.24 -4.60 -21.52
N LEU A 28 -15.68 -4.50 -20.26
CA LEU A 28 -14.79 -4.78 -19.13
C LEU A 28 -14.73 -6.30 -18.91
N PRO A 29 -13.52 -6.89 -18.83
CA PRO A 29 -13.33 -8.26 -18.34
C PRO A 29 -13.96 -8.46 -16.96
N GLU A 30 -14.26 -9.71 -16.60
CA GLU A 30 -15.02 -10.02 -15.39
C GLU A 30 -14.39 -9.44 -14.11
N SER A 31 -13.07 -9.61 -13.93
CA SER A 31 -12.33 -9.06 -12.78
C SER A 31 -12.42 -7.53 -12.73
N ALA A 32 -12.16 -6.85 -13.85
CA ALA A 32 -12.24 -5.40 -13.97
C ALA A 32 -13.66 -4.89 -13.72
N ARG A 33 -14.67 -5.67 -14.12
CA ARG A 33 -16.09 -5.38 -13.88
C ARG A 33 -16.43 -5.48 -12.40
N VAL A 34 -16.00 -6.56 -11.73
CA VAL A 34 -16.19 -6.76 -10.30
C VAL A 34 -15.50 -5.64 -9.51
N ALA A 35 -14.25 -5.31 -9.83
CA ALA A 35 -13.52 -4.22 -9.18
C ALA A 35 -14.21 -2.85 -9.41
N TYR A 36 -14.67 -2.57 -10.63
CA TYR A 36 -15.42 -1.34 -10.94
C TYR A 36 -16.74 -1.26 -10.15
N ASP A 37 -17.52 -2.35 -10.11
CA ASP A 37 -18.79 -2.38 -9.41
C ASP A 37 -18.59 -2.23 -7.88
N ALA A 38 -17.52 -2.81 -7.33
CA ALA A 38 -17.11 -2.61 -5.94
C ALA A 38 -16.71 -1.14 -5.65
N ALA A 39 -15.96 -0.50 -6.57
CA ALA A 39 -15.58 0.90 -6.45
C ALA A 39 -16.78 1.87 -6.53
N ILE A 40 -17.81 1.52 -7.30
CA ILE A 40 -19.09 2.24 -7.33
C ILE A 40 -19.84 2.05 -6.02
N ALA A 41 -19.97 0.82 -5.53
CA ALA A 41 -20.64 0.53 -4.27
C ALA A 41 -19.97 1.26 -3.08
N ALA A 42 -18.64 1.27 -3.03
CA ALA A 42 -17.89 2.01 -2.02
C ALA A 42 -18.16 3.51 -2.07
N LYS A 43 -18.31 4.07 -3.28
CA LYS A 43 -18.63 5.49 -3.46
C LYS A 43 -20.08 5.82 -3.09
N ASP A 44 -21.03 4.97 -3.45
CA ASP A 44 -22.46 5.20 -3.20
C ASP A 44 -22.82 4.99 -1.72
N GLY A 45 -22.06 4.17 -1.00
CA GLY A 45 -22.21 3.96 0.44
C GLY A 45 -21.54 5.03 1.32
N ALA A 46 -20.77 5.96 0.73
CA ALA A 46 -20.05 6.98 1.47
C ALA A 46 -20.93 8.22 1.72
N ASP A 47 -20.91 8.73 2.95
CA ASP A 47 -21.50 10.01 3.33
C ASP A 47 -20.49 11.18 3.18
N GLU A 48 -20.93 12.41 3.44
CA GLU A 48 -20.10 13.62 3.32
C GLU A 48 -18.88 13.63 4.27
N ASN A 49 -18.89 12.80 5.32
CA ASN A 49 -17.82 12.72 6.32
C ASN A 49 -16.95 11.47 6.17
N SER A 50 -17.24 10.62 5.19
CA SER A 50 -16.55 9.34 5.01
C SER A 50 -15.11 9.54 4.55
N ASP A 51 -14.20 8.72 5.08
CA ASP A 51 -12.83 8.67 4.58
C ASP A 51 -12.86 8.25 3.10
N LEU A 52 -12.23 9.06 2.25
CA LEU A 52 -12.19 8.84 0.81
C LEU A 52 -11.12 7.82 0.42
N GLU A 53 -10.22 7.47 1.33
CA GLU A 53 -9.09 6.59 1.07
C GLU A 53 -9.51 5.19 0.60
N PRO A 54 -10.46 4.47 1.23
CA PRO A 54 -10.92 3.17 0.74
C PRO A 54 -11.55 3.25 -0.66
N ILE A 55 -12.28 4.35 -0.93
CA ILE A 55 -12.93 4.58 -2.22
C ILE A 55 -11.88 4.82 -3.31
N LEU A 56 -10.85 5.63 -3.02
CA LEU A 56 -9.76 5.88 -3.96
C LEU A 56 -8.97 4.61 -4.27
N ARG A 57 -8.73 3.76 -3.26
CA ARG A 57 -8.07 2.45 -3.46
C ARG A 57 -8.90 1.52 -4.34
N ALA A 58 -10.20 1.39 -4.08
CA ALA A 58 -11.09 0.57 -4.91
C ALA A 58 -11.13 1.07 -6.38
N TRP A 59 -11.14 2.38 -6.58
CA TRP A 59 -11.05 2.96 -7.94
C TRP A 59 -9.67 2.76 -8.59
N SER A 60 -8.59 2.84 -7.80
CA SER A 60 -7.24 2.56 -8.27
C SER A 60 -7.13 1.13 -8.78
N ASP A 61 -7.65 0.17 -8.02
CA ASP A 61 -7.68 -1.25 -8.36
C ASP A 61 -8.53 -1.53 -9.62
N ALA A 62 -9.73 -0.94 -9.69
CA ALA A 62 -10.58 -1.06 -10.88
C ALA A 62 -9.90 -0.52 -12.15
N VAL A 63 -9.19 0.60 -12.04
CA VAL A 63 -8.43 1.17 -13.16
C VAL A 63 -7.26 0.26 -13.54
N SER A 64 -6.46 -0.20 -12.57
CA SER A 64 -5.31 -1.06 -12.80
C SER A 64 -5.70 -2.39 -13.45
N THR A 65 -6.74 -3.03 -12.92
CA THR A 65 -7.30 -4.27 -13.47
C THR A 65 -7.82 -4.05 -14.90
N ALA A 66 -8.53 -2.95 -15.16
CA ALA A 66 -8.97 -2.63 -16.50
C ALA A 66 -7.79 -2.43 -17.47
N VAL A 67 -6.74 -1.70 -17.06
CA VAL A 67 -5.55 -1.49 -17.90
C VAL A 67 -4.83 -2.81 -18.18
N ALA A 68 -4.72 -3.67 -17.17
CA ALA A 68 -4.04 -4.96 -17.28
C ALA A 68 -4.78 -5.96 -18.17
N GLU A 69 -6.12 -5.88 -18.27
CA GLU A 69 -6.92 -6.93 -18.90
C GLU A 69 -7.70 -6.50 -20.14
N ASN A 70 -8.20 -5.27 -20.22
CA ASN A 70 -9.03 -4.80 -21.33
C ASN A 70 -8.21 -4.63 -22.61
N SER A 71 -8.73 -5.15 -23.73
CA SER A 71 -8.02 -5.18 -25.02
C SER A 71 -7.69 -3.79 -25.59
N LEU A 72 -8.57 -2.78 -25.44
CA LEU A 72 -8.29 -1.42 -25.88
C LEU A 72 -7.16 -0.78 -25.08
N LEU A 73 -7.16 -0.99 -23.76
CA LEU A 73 -6.13 -0.45 -22.87
C LEU A 73 -4.79 -1.19 -23.06
N LYS A 74 -4.81 -2.50 -23.33
CA LYS A 74 -3.62 -3.25 -23.74
C LYS A 74 -3.03 -2.76 -25.06
N ASP A 75 -3.87 -2.51 -26.07
CA ASP A 75 -3.43 -1.95 -27.36
C ASP A 75 -2.83 -0.55 -27.17
N ALA A 76 -3.41 0.26 -26.27
CA ALA A 76 -2.87 1.55 -25.88
C ALA A 76 -1.48 1.44 -25.22
N VAL A 77 -1.33 0.59 -24.21
CA VAL A 77 -0.04 0.34 -23.53
C VAL A 77 1.00 -0.12 -24.54
N THR A 78 0.67 -1.12 -25.35
CA THR A 78 1.55 -1.63 -26.42
C THR A 78 1.94 -0.53 -27.40
N GLY A 79 1.00 0.36 -27.75
CA GLY A 79 1.22 1.47 -28.66
C GLY A 79 2.24 2.49 -28.15
N PHE A 80 2.38 2.66 -26.83
CA PHE A 80 3.34 3.58 -26.22
C PHE A 80 4.64 2.92 -25.72
N THR A 81 4.72 1.58 -25.75
CA THR A 81 5.94 0.84 -25.39
C THR A 81 7.11 1.19 -26.31
N GLY A 82 8.31 1.33 -25.75
CA GLY A 82 9.55 1.53 -26.51
C GLY A 82 9.63 2.86 -27.28
N GLY A 83 8.87 3.87 -26.86
CA GLY A 83 8.79 5.17 -27.53
C GLY A 83 7.88 5.20 -28.76
N GLY A 84 7.07 4.14 -28.96
CA GLY A 84 6.02 4.10 -29.98
C GLY A 84 4.88 5.08 -29.69
N GLN A 85 3.99 5.25 -30.68
CA GLN A 85 2.71 5.93 -30.48
C GLN A 85 1.60 5.21 -31.27
N PRO A 86 0.36 5.14 -30.73
CA PRO A 86 -0.77 4.64 -31.51
C PRO A 86 -1.08 5.55 -32.71
N SER A 87 -1.92 5.07 -33.62
CA SER A 87 -2.26 5.83 -34.82
C SER A 87 -3.04 7.10 -34.50
N ARG A 88 -2.77 8.20 -35.23
CA ARG A 88 -3.49 9.46 -35.04
C ARG A 88 -4.87 9.43 -35.70
N HIS A 89 -5.92 9.75 -34.94
CA HIS A 89 -7.26 9.98 -35.48
C HIS A 89 -7.39 11.41 -36.02
N LYS A 90 -7.32 11.57 -37.36
CA LYS A 90 -7.20 12.88 -38.03
C LYS A 90 -8.35 13.84 -37.71
N SER A 91 -9.60 13.38 -37.83
CA SER A 91 -10.79 14.22 -37.66
C SER A 91 -10.92 14.71 -36.21
N SER A 92 -10.78 13.83 -35.23
CA SER A 92 -10.79 14.22 -33.81
C SER A 92 -9.62 15.13 -33.45
N SER A 93 -8.43 14.90 -34.04
CA SER A 93 -7.29 15.77 -33.79
C SER A 93 -7.53 17.20 -34.30
N GLN A 94 -8.17 17.34 -35.46
CA GLN A 94 -8.46 18.62 -36.07
C GLN A 94 -9.43 19.45 -35.21
N VAL A 95 -10.55 18.86 -34.78
CA VAL A 95 -11.57 19.57 -34.00
C VAL A 95 -11.12 19.89 -32.57
N THR A 96 -10.32 19.01 -31.97
CA THR A 96 -9.77 19.25 -30.62
C THR A 96 -8.57 20.20 -30.63
N GLY A 97 -7.88 20.37 -31.76
CA GLY A 97 -6.66 21.18 -31.84
C GLY A 97 -5.47 20.56 -31.10
N ARG A 98 -5.52 19.26 -30.80
CA ARG A 98 -4.43 18.48 -30.20
C ARG A 98 -4.40 17.08 -30.80
N THR A 99 -3.32 16.33 -30.59
CA THR A 99 -3.23 14.96 -31.10
C THR A 99 -4.19 14.06 -30.33
N VAL A 100 -5.07 13.38 -31.08
CA VAL A 100 -5.93 12.31 -30.57
C VAL A 100 -5.43 11.01 -31.17
N PHE A 101 -5.09 10.05 -30.30
CA PHE A 101 -4.65 8.72 -30.72
C PHE A 101 -5.85 7.76 -30.73
N GLU A 102 -5.88 6.87 -31.72
CA GLU A 102 -6.87 5.81 -31.87
C GLU A 102 -6.25 4.49 -31.42
N VAL A 103 -6.97 3.78 -30.55
CA VAL A 103 -6.65 2.41 -30.12
C VAL A 103 -7.78 1.46 -30.46
N ARG A 104 -7.44 0.18 -30.55
CA ARG A 104 -8.28 -0.83 -31.20
C ARG A 104 -8.39 -2.07 -30.34
N ASP A 105 -9.63 -2.52 -30.16
CA ASP A 105 -9.87 -3.88 -29.72
C ASP A 105 -9.51 -4.83 -30.88
N ARG A 106 -8.55 -5.73 -30.62
CA ARG A 106 -8.06 -6.74 -31.59
C ARG A 106 -8.62 -8.14 -31.33
N GLU A 107 -9.34 -8.33 -30.22
CA GLU A 107 -9.75 -9.64 -29.73
C GLU A 107 -11.28 -9.84 -29.80
N GLY A 108 -12.06 -8.77 -30.04
CA GLY A 108 -13.52 -8.83 -29.95
C GLY A 108 -14.30 -7.91 -30.88
N ALA A 109 -15.31 -7.24 -30.30
CA ALA A 109 -16.48 -6.62 -30.96
C ALA A 109 -16.20 -5.34 -31.78
N ALA A 110 -14.97 -5.20 -32.28
CA ALA A 110 -14.47 -4.07 -33.06
C ALA A 110 -14.67 -2.72 -32.35
N TRP A 111 -14.30 -2.61 -31.08
CA TRP A 111 -14.31 -1.29 -30.41
C TRP A 111 -13.09 -0.44 -30.80
N ARG A 112 -13.26 0.87 -30.66
CA ARG A 112 -12.25 1.91 -30.84
C ARG A 112 -12.22 2.83 -29.64
N GLY A 113 -11.04 3.28 -29.29
CA GLY A 113 -10.79 4.21 -28.19
C GLY A 113 -10.09 5.47 -28.67
N ALA A 114 -10.43 6.61 -28.07
CA ALA A 114 -9.74 7.87 -28.26
C ALA A 114 -8.91 8.21 -27.02
N LEU A 115 -7.60 8.32 -27.22
CA LEU A 115 -6.65 8.75 -26.20
C LEU A 115 -6.23 10.20 -26.42
N VAL A 116 -6.05 10.93 -25.32
CA VAL A 116 -5.45 12.27 -25.31
C VAL A 116 -4.36 12.33 -24.25
N ILE A 117 -3.30 13.08 -24.54
CA ILE A 117 -2.29 13.45 -23.55
C ILE A 117 -2.49 14.94 -23.26
N PRO A 118 -3.00 15.32 -22.07
CA PRO A 118 -3.08 16.71 -21.67
C PRO A 118 -1.71 17.39 -21.71
N GLU A 119 -1.68 18.70 -21.94
CA GLU A 119 -0.42 19.45 -22.02
C GLU A 119 0.31 19.41 -20.66
N GLY A 120 1.59 19.03 -20.68
CA GLY A 120 2.41 18.85 -19.47
C GLY A 120 2.12 17.58 -18.66
N ASP A 121 1.26 16.69 -19.16
CA ASP A 121 0.97 15.39 -18.55
C ASP A 121 1.81 14.30 -19.23
N ASP A 122 2.23 13.32 -18.45
CA ASP A 122 2.96 12.11 -18.86
C ASP A 122 2.03 10.89 -19.00
N CYS A 123 0.73 11.09 -18.80
CA CYS A 123 -0.30 10.07 -18.94
C CYS A 123 -1.19 10.28 -20.18
N ALA A 124 -1.39 9.21 -20.96
CA ALA A 124 -2.37 9.10 -22.01
C ALA A 124 -3.71 8.62 -21.45
N TRP A 125 -4.74 9.45 -21.61
CA TRP A 125 -6.06 9.23 -21.06
C TRP A 125 -7.06 8.74 -22.10
N LEU A 126 -7.68 7.59 -21.88
CA LEU A 126 -8.85 7.14 -22.63
C LEU A 126 -10.06 7.97 -22.20
N VAL A 127 -10.49 8.84 -23.11
CA VAL A 127 -11.59 9.80 -22.88
C VAL A 127 -12.89 9.38 -23.54
N HIS A 128 -12.83 8.53 -24.56
CA HIS A 128 -14.01 8.02 -25.26
C HIS A 128 -13.73 6.65 -25.85
N ALA A 129 -14.74 5.79 -25.87
CA ALA A 129 -14.71 4.51 -26.55
C ALA A 129 -16.09 4.20 -27.14
N ASP A 130 -16.14 3.57 -28.31
CA ASP A 130 -17.38 3.11 -28.93
C ASP A 130 -17.08 1.97 -29.92
N ARG A 131 -18.12 1.33 -30.45
CA ARG A 131 -18.01 0.41 -31.59
C ARG A 131 -17.47 1.14 -32.81
N HIS A 132 -16.63 0.47 -33.60
CA HIS A 132 -15.91 0.98 -34.76
C HIS A 132 -16.72 1.95 -35.62
N ASP A 133 -17.89 1.54 -36.10
CA ASP A 133 -18.69 2.35 -37.02
C ASP A 133 -19.21 3.63 -36.35
N ARG A 134 -19.66 3.52 -35.08
CA ARG A 134 -20.15 4.66 -34.30
C ARG A 134 -19.02 5.59 -33.90
N PHE A 135 -17.85 5.04 -33.60
CA PHE A 135 -16.66 5.81 -33.28
C PHE A 135 -16.29 6.72 -34.45
N HIS A 136 -16.15 6.18 -35.66
CA HIS A 136 -15.79 7.01 -36.82
C HIS A 136 -16.89 8.01 -37.20
N GLN A 137 -18.16 7.71 -36.92
CA GLN A 137 -19.28 8.62 -37.17
C GLN A 137 -19.36 9.77 -36.15
N SER A 138 -19.03 9.52 -34.89
CA SER A 138 -19.39 10.44 -33.79
C SER A 138 -18.21 10.96 -32.97
N ALA A 139 -17.06 10.29 -32.96
CA ALA A 139 -15.95 10.63 -32.05
C ALA A 139 -15.49 12.08 -32.22
N ALA A 140 -15.35 12.60 -33.45
CA ALA A 140 -14.94 13.98 -33.67
C ALA A 140 -15.93 14.98 -33.02
N ARG A 141 -17.24 14.74 -33.17
CA ARG A 141 -18.27 15.57 -32.56
C ARG A 141 -18.22 15.48 -31.03
N VAL A 142 -18.22 14.26 -30.49
CA VAL A 142 -18.17 14.02 -29.04
C VAL A 142 -16.95 14.71 -28.41
N LEU A 143 -15.77 14.57 -29.02
CA LEU A 143 -14.55 15.20 -28.50
C LEU A 143 -14.55 16.72 -28.66
N ALA A 144 -15.20 17.27 -29.68
CA ALA A 144 -15.40 18.71 -29.82
C ALA A 144 -16.34 19.27 -28.73
N ASP A 145 -17.40 18.53 -28.39
CA ASP A 145 -18.32 18.87 -27.31
C ASP A 145 -17.60 18.82 -25.95
N MET A 146 -16.80 17.78 -25.69
CA MET A 146 -15.96 17.67 -24.49
C MET A 146 -14.95 18.82 -24.38
N LYS A 147 -14.31 19.21 -25.50
CA LYS A 147 -13.41 20.37 -25.52
C LYS A 147 -14.14 21.65 -25.14
N SER A 148 -15.30 21.89 -25.75
CA SER A 148 -16.09 23.10 -25.50
C SER A 148 -16.59 23.17 -24.06
N ALA A 149 -16.90 22.00 -23.47
CA ALA A 149 -17.29 21.88 -22.06
C ALA A 149 -16.10 21.89 -21.08
N GLY A 150 -14.85 21.90 -21.55
CA GLY A 150 -13.66 21.82 -20.70
C GLY A 150 -13.46 20.45 -20.03
N THR A 151 -14.06 19.39 -20.57
CA THR A 151 -14.01 18.01 -20.04
C THR A 151 -13.18 17.06 -20.91
N LEU A 152 -12.45 17.58 -21.91
CA LEU A 152 -11.53 16.79 -22.73
C LEU A 152 -10.26 16.43 -21.94
N GLY A 153 -10.30 15.28 -21.26
CA GLY A 153 -9.20 14.76 -20.44
C GLY A 153 -9.68 14.22 -19.10
N PRO A 154 -8.77 13.97 -18.15
CA PRO A 154 -9.12 13.56 -16.79
C PRO A 154 -9.84 14.68 -16.04
N GLY A 155 -10.85 14.32 -15.26
CA GLY A 155 -11.46 15.20 -14.27
C GLY A 155 -10.71 15.19 -12.94
N ARG A 156 -11.19 15.99 -11.97
CA ARG A 156 -10.60 16.03 -10.62
C ARG A 156 -10.56 14.67 -9.93
N TRP A 157 -11.60 13.85 -10.14
CA TRP A 157 -11.67 12.52 -9.57
C TRP A 157 -10.60 11.58 -10.15
N ASP A 158 -10.44 11.59 -11.47
CA ASP A 158 -9.44 10.77 -12.18
C ASP A 158 -8.02 11.08 -11.69
N LEU A 159 -7.72 12.38 -11.50
CA LEU A 159 -6.43 12.82 -10.98
C LEU A 159 -6.20 12.39 -9.52
N ARG A 160 -7.25 12.36 -8.68
CA ARG A 160 -7.13 11.85 -7.30
C ARG A 160 -6.86 10.35 -7.28
N VAL A 161 -7.55 9.58 -8.12
CA VAL A 161 -7.32 8.14 -8.26
C VAL A 161 -5.90 7.86 -8.77
N ARG A 162 -5.44 8.59 -9.79
CA ARG A 162 -4.05 8.50 -10.27
C ARG A 162 -3.04 8.86 -9.20
N LYS A 163 -3.29 9.90 -8.41
CA LYS A 163 -2.41 10.29 -7.29
C LYS A 163 -2.28 9.14 -6.29
N ARG A 164 -3.39 8.54 -5.85
CA ARG A 164 -3.38 7.38 -4.93
C ARG A 164 -2.62 6.20 -5.52
N TYR A 165 -2.84 5.87 -6.80
CA TYR A 165 -2.07 4.83 -7.49
C TYR A 165 -0.56 5.10 -7.47
N LEU A 166 -0.14 6.33 -7.77
CA LEU A 166 1.27 6.70 -7.73
C LEU A 166 1.84 6.68 -6.31
N GLU A 167 1.01 6.90 -5.29
CA GLU A 167 1.38 6.72 -3.88
C GLU A 167 1.52 5.24 -3.53
N ASP A 168 0.60 4.38 -3.98
CA ASP A 168 0.68 2.91 -3.83
C ASP A 168 1.96 2.36 -4.45
N LEU A 169 2.28 2.72 -5.70
CA LEU A 169 3.52 2.28 -6.36
C LEU A 169 4.77 2.72 -5.59
N ARG A 170 4.78 3.92 -5.03
CA ARG A 170 5.91 4.40 -4.22
C ARG A 170 6.03 3.63 -2.91
N GLU A 171 4.90 3.37 -2.25
CA GLU A 171 4.84 2.56 -1.04
C GLU A 171 5.34 1.14 -1.29
N GLU A 172 4.97 0.52 -2.42
CA GLU A 172 5.44 -0.81 -2.81
C GLU A 172 6.95 -0.86 -3.06
N VAL A 173 7.49 0.10 -3.84
CA VAL A 173 8.93 0.22 -4.08
C VAL A 173 9.68 0.44 -2.76
N GLN A 174 9.17 1.34 -1.91
CA GLN A 174 9.76 1.63 -0.61
C GLN A 174 9.71 0.41 0.32
N GLN A 175 8.62 -0.36 0.31
CA GLN A 175 8.51 -1.60 1.06
C GLN A 175 9.55 -2.62 0.59
N LYS A 176 9.70 -2.79 -0.73
CA LYS A 176 10.68 -3.72 -1.29
C LYS A 176 12.12 -3.33 -0.91
N ASP A 177 12.46 -2.05 -0.98
CA ASP A 177 13.77 -1.53 -0.58
C ASP A 177 14.06 -1.81 0.91
N VAL A 178 13.07 -1.60 1.78
CA VAL A 178 13.18 -1.87 3.22
C VAL A 178 13.42 -3.37 3.47
N LEU A 179 12.58 -4.24 2.92
CA LEU A 179 12.68 -5.68 3.15
C LEU A 179 14.00 -6.26 2.61
N SER A 180 14.45 -5.78 1.44
CA SER A 180 15.75 -6.17 0.87
C SER A 180 16.91 -5.85 1.82
N SER A 181 16.90 -4.65 2.40
CA SER A 181 17.93 -4.25 3.35
C SER A 181 17.84 -5.00 4.67
N VAL A 182 16.65 -5.39 5.12
CA VAL A 182 16.47 -6.24 6.30
C VAL A 182 17.13 -7.59 6.04
N VAL A 183 16.84 -8.23 4.91
CA VAL A 183 17.46 -9.50 4.50
C VAL A 183 18.99 -9.37 4.43
N ASP A 184 19.50 -8.31 3.80
CA ASP A 184 20.95 -8.05 3.74
C ASP A 184 21.59 -7.85 5.12
N SER A 185 20.82 -7.34 6.07
CA SER A 185 21.32 -7.13 7.42
C SER A 185 21.27 -8.39 8.26
N LEU A 186 20.28 -9.27 8.07
CA LEU A 186 20.29 -10.62 8.64
C LEU A 186 21.51 -11.41 8.17
N ARG A 187 21.83 -11.35 6.87
CA ARG A 187 23.05 -11.98 6.31
C ARG A 187 24.33 -11.49 6.96
N LYS A 188 24.39 -10.20 7.29
CA LYS A 188 25.55 -9.62 8.01
C LYS A 188 25.53 -10.00 9.48
N ALA A 189 24.37 -10.07 10.12
CA ALA A 189 24.22 -10.35 11.54
C ALA A 189 24.71 -11.76 11.93
N VAL A 190 24.59 -12.74 11.03
CA VAL A 190 25.17 -14.09 11.24
C VAL A 190 26.69 -14.16 11.04
N THR A 191 27.33 -13.07 10.62
CA THR A 191 28.79 -13.03 10.48
C THR A 191 29.42 -12.81 11.87
N PRO A 192 30.31 -13.70 12.34
CA PRO A 192 30.88 -13.61 13.68
C PRO A 192 31.56 -12.27 13.96
N GLY A 193 31.26 -11.66 15.12
CA GLY A 193 31.92 -10.44 15.60
C GLY A 193 31.37 -9.14 15.01
N MET A 194 30.21 -9.16 14.35
CA MET A 194 29.54 -7.93 13.87
C MET A 194 28.89 -7.12 14.99
N GLY A 195 28.50 -7.74 16.11
CA GLY A 195 27.84 -7.11 17.24
C GLY A 195 26.44 -6.61 16.89
N GLN A 196 26.33 -5.49 16.16
CA GLN A 196 25.05 -4.92 15.78
C GLN A 196 25.11 -4.32 14.36
N VAL A 197 24.24 -4.78 13.47
CA VAL A 197 24.13 -4.29 12.10
C VAL A 197 23.13 -3.15 12.04
N ARG A 198 23.57 -1.97 11.61
CA ARG A 198 22.75 -0.75 11.51
C ARG A 198 22.24 -0.51 10.09
N MET A 199 20.96 -0.19 9.97
CA MET A 199 20.25 0.21 8.75
C MET A 199 19.59 1.57 8.93
N VAL A 200 19.53 2.37 7.87
CA VAL A 200 18.81 3.65 7.86
C VAL A 200 17.99 3.76 6.58
N PHE A 201 16.69 3.94 6.75
CA PHE A 201 15.70 3.96 5.67
C PHE A 201 15.10 5.34 5.49
N PRO A 202 15.06 5.90 4.27
CA PRO A 202 14.15 6.99 4.00
C PRO A 202 12.71 6.43 4.04
N VAL A 203 11.84 6.98 4.89
CA VAL A 203 10.41 6.63 4.94
C VAL A 203 9.61 7.88 4.58
N ALA A 204 8.82 7.82 3.50
CA ALA A 204 8.07 8.97 2.99
C ALA A 204 6.56 8.86 3.26
N VAL A 205 6.15 7.81 3.98
CA VAL A 205 4.74 7.50 4.23
C VAL A 205 4.13 8.55 5.16
N GLY A 206 3.06 9.20 4.66
CA GLY A 206 2.19 10.09 5.43
C GLY A 206 2.82 11.41 5.91
N GLY A 207 3.89 11.92 5.30
CA GLY A 207 4.45 13.22 5.69
C GLY A 207 5.75 13.59 4.96
N PRO A 208 6.39 14.71 5.34
CA PRO A 208 7.74 15.01 4.87
C PRO A 208 8.67 13.84 5.23
N GLY A 209 9.43 13.37 4.23
CA GLY A 209 10.22 12.16 4.36
C GLY A 209 11.14 12.18 5.58
N GLY A 210 11.05 11.12 6.37
CA GLY A 210 11.85 10.87 7.56
C GLY A 210 12.94 9.84 7.31
N ARG A 211 13.77 9.59 8.33
CA ARG A 211 14.75 8.52 8.37
C ARG A 211 14.53 7.64 9.59
N VAL A 212 14.11 6.40 9.35
CA VAL A 212 14.01 5.40 10.42
C VAL A 212 15.30 4.59 10.48
N GLU A 213 15.85 4.45 11.69
CA GLU A 213 16.99 3.59 11.95
C GLU A 213 16.52 2.26 12.53
N MET A 214 17.04 1.16 11.98
CA MET A 214 16.82 -0.18 12.48
C MET A 214 18.16 -0.85 12.72
N ARG A 215 18.20 -1.72 13.73
CA ARG A 215 19.37 -2.51 14.07
C ARG A 215 18.98 -3.95 14.27
N VAL A 216 19.89 -4.84 13.90
CA VAL A 216 19.77 -6.28 14.13
C VAL A 216 21.01 -6.70 14.89
N ASP A 217 20.82 -7.34 16.03
CA ASP A 217 21.92 -7.87 16.83
C ASP A 217 22.53 -9.10 16.15
N ASP A 218 23.81 -9.37 16.42
CA ASP A 218 24.48 -10.54 15.86
C ASP A 218 23.88 -11.85 16.35
N VAL A 219 23.92 -12.84 15.47
CA VAL A 219 23.40 -14.18 15.73
C VAL A 219 24.57 -15.15 15.60
N ASP A 220 24.85 -15.91 16.65
CA ASP A 220 25.93 -16.90 16.62
C ASP A 220 25.54 -18.11 15.77
N ALA A 221 25.88 -18.04 14.49
CA ALA A 221 25.65 -19.12 13.53
C ALA A 221 26.83 -20.10 13.42
N THR A 222 27.87 -19.97 14.24
CA THR A 222 29.11 -20.78 14.09
C THR A 222 28.92 -22.27 14.38
N THR A 223 27.85 -22.62 15.08
CA THR A 223 27.55 -23.99 15.54
C THR A 223 26.33 -24.59 14.84
N TRP A 224 25.79 -23.94 13.81
CA TRP A 224 24.57 -24.40 13.16
C TRP A 224 24.78 -25.67 12.34
N GLU A 225 23.91 -26.65 12.55
CA GLU A 225 23.79 -27.86 11.72
C GLU A 225 22.51 -27.75 10.88
N GLU A 226 22.64 -27.90 9.57
CA GLU A 226 21.51 -27.71 8.63
C GLU A 226 20.38 -28.72 8.86
N GLU A 227 20.72 -29.97 9.23
CA GLU A 227 19.74 -31.06 9.41
C GLU A 227 18.80 -30.84 10.61
N SER A 228 19.25 -30.14 11.66
CA SER A 228 18.47 -29.83 12.88
C SER A 228 17.84 -28.44 12.88
N ALA A 229 18.06 -27.63 11.84
CA ALA A 229 17.62 -26.24 11.78
C ALA A 229 16.10 -26.02 11.93
N HIS A 230 15.28 -27.04 11.71
CA HIS A 230 13.84 -26.97 11.86
C HIS A 230 13.36 -27.20 13.31
N GLU A 231 14.19 -27.79 14.16
CA GLU A 231 13.88 -28.10 15.57
C GLU A 231 14.43 -27.05 16.53
N GLU A 232 15.47 -26.33 16.12
CA GLU A 232 16.21 -25.38 16.95
C GLU A 232 15.66 -23.94 16.82
N PRO A 233 15.20 -23.32 17.92
CA PRO A 233 14.77 -21.93 17.92
C PRO A 233 15.98 -20.98 17.94
N GLU A 234 15.82 -19.84 17.28
CA GLU A 234 16.72 -18.70 17.33
C GLU A 234 15.96 -17.46 17.78
N SER A 235 16.67 -16.61 18.53
CA SER A 235 16.16 -15.31 18.94
C SER A 235 16.91 -14.22 18.18
N VAL A 236 16.19 -13.51 17.32
CA VAL A 236 16.70 -12.36 16.60
C VAL A 236 16.16 -11.11 17.28
N MET A 237 17.05 -10.30 17.84
CA MET A 237 16.67 -9.00 18.39
C MET A 237 16.69 -7.94 17.30
N VAL A 238 15.52 -7.37 17.02
CA VAL A 238 15.36 -6.23 16.12
C VAL A 238 15.13 -4.98 16.94
N THR A 239 16.05 -4.03 16.87
CA THR A 239 15.90 -2.74 17.54
C THR A 239 15.53 -1.65 16.55
N LEU A 240 14.37 -1.04 16.71
CA LEU A 240 13.99 0.17 15.99
C LEU A 240 14.40 1.40 16.80
N VAL A 241 15.37 2.11 16.27
CA VAL A 241 15.86 3.36 16.85
C VAL A 241 15.08 4.50 16.23
N LEU A 242 14.30 5.19 17.05
CA LEU A 242 13.28 6.14 16.60
C LEU A 242 13.55 7.54 17.15
N PRO A 243 14.58 8.26 16.66
CA PRO A 243 14.79 9.62 17.07
C PRO A 243 13.86 10.56 16.27
N GLY A 244 12.71 10.92 16.85
CA GLY A 244 11.94 12.09 16.40
C GLY A 244 11.16 11.97 15.09
N GLU A 245 10.90 10.75 14.61
CA GLU A 245 10.09 10.51 13.39
C GLU A 245 8.57 10.47 13.68
N PRO A 246 7.70 10.83 12.72
CA PRO A 246 6.24 10.81 12.92
C PRO A 246 5.68 9.38 13.04
N GLN A 247 4.63 9.23 13.88
CA GLN A 247 4.04 7.94 14.29
C GLN A 247 3.68 7.01 13.13
N ASN A 248 3.18 7.56 12.04
CA ASN A 248 2.76 6.82 10.86
C ASN A 248 3.91 6.08 10.16
N GLN A 249 5.11 6.66 10.09
CA GLN A 249 6.27 6.05 9.45
C GLN A 249 6.77 4.83 10.23
N ARG A 250 6.78 4.94 11.56
CA ARG A 250 7.13 3.83 12.45
C ARG A 250 6.09 2.70 12.38
N THR A 251 4.81 3.05 12.47
CA THR A 251 3.72 2.06 12.37
C THR A 251 3.80 1.33 11.03
N TRP A 252 4.02 2.07 9.93
CA TRP A 252 4.21 1.47 8.61
C TRP A 252 5.39 0.50 8.57
N LEU A 253 6.55 0.85 9.14
CA LEU A 253 7.72 -0.03 9.16
C LEU A 253 7.46 -1.32 9.97
N LEU A 254 6.89 -1.19 11.18
CA LEU A 254 6.58 -2.33 12.05
C LEU A 254 5.62 -3.32 11.38
N GLN A 255 4.55 -2.78 10.79
CA GLN A 255 3.52 -3.55 10.09
C GLN A 255 4.03 -4.24 8.82
N ARG A 256 5.26 -3.94 8.40
CA ARG A 256 5.89 -4.58 7.25
C ARG A 256 7.05 -5.49 7.61
N VAL A 257 7.90 -5.07 8.53
CA VAL A 257 9.11 -5.80 8.90
C VAL A 257 8.80 -6.95 9.86
N VAL A 258 8.00 -6.73 10.90
CA VAL A 258 7.76 -7.76 11.93
C VAL A 258 7.01 -8.97 11.34
N PRO A 259 5.87 -8.81 10.64
CA PRO A 259 5.19 -9.95 10.02
C PRO A 259 6.03 -10.64 8.93
N PHE A 260 6.92 -9.89 8.26
CA PHE A 260 7.86 -10.48 7.30
C PHE A 260 8.86 -11.41 7.99
N LEU A 261 9.41 -11.00 9.13
CA LEU A 261 10.34 -11.82 9.91
C LEU A 261 9.64 -13.03 10.53
N GLN A 262 8.55 -12.78 11.26
CA GLN A 262 7.77 -13.78 11.97
C GLN A 262 6.27 -13.41 11.92
N PRO A 263 5.47 -14.13 11.11
CA PRO A 263 4.04 -13.89 10.99
C PRO A 263 3.25 -14.22 12.27
N ASP A 264 3.78 -15.11 13.11
CA ASP A 264 3.14 -15.47 14.38
C ASP A 264 3.43 -14.39 15.44
N GLU A 265 2.41 -13.61 15.78
CA GLU A 265 2.52 -12.52 16.76
C GLU A 265 2.90 -13.04 18.17
N GLU A 266 2.54 -14.28 18.53
CA GLU A 266 2.92 -14.89 19.81
C GLU A 266 4.43 -15.12 19.95
N MET A 267 5.12 -15.17 18.81
CA MET A 267 6.57 -15.36 18.71
C MET A 267 7.33 -14.02 18.66
N CYS A 268 6.63 -12.91 18.89
CA CYS A 268 7.20 -11.57 18.93
C CYS A 268 6.92 -10.91 20.28
N GLU A 269 7.97 -10.45 20.96
CA GLU A 269 7.84 -9.65 22.18
C GLU A 269 8.37 -8.23 21.93
N SER A 270 7.65 -7.22 22.39
CA SER A 270 8.07 -5.83 22.22
C SER A 270 8.38 -5.17 23.57
N LEU A 271 9.50 -4.46 23.63
CA LEU A 271 9.95 -3.72 24.80
C LEU A 271 10.31 -2.29 24.39
N TYR A 272 9.92 -1.32 25.21
CA TYR A 272 10.33 0.07 25.02
C TYR A 272 11.32 0.47 26.10
N GLU A 273 12.54 0.79 25.69
CA GLU A 273 13.65 1.12 26.59
C GLU A 273 14.50 2.23 25.97
N ASP A 274 14.92 3.22 26.77
CA ASP A 274 15.77 4.34 26.34
C ASP A 274 15.29 5.11 25.09
N GLY A 275 13.97 5.22 24.91
CA GLY A 275 13.38 5.90 23.76
C GLY A 275 13.44 5.08 22.46
N GLN A 276 13.73 3.79 22.55
CA GLN A 276 13.82 2.86 21.43
C GLN A 276 12.77 1.76 21.58
N LEU A 277 12.19 1.37 20.45
CA LEU A 277 11.31 0.21 20.41
C LEU A 277 12.15 -1.00 20.01
N LYS A 278 12.31 -1.94 20.94
CA LYS A 278 12.94 -3.23 20.69
C LYS A 278 11.84 -4.25 20.44
N VAL A 279 12.02 -5.07 19.40
CA VAL A 279 11.15 -6.19 19.09
C VAL A 279 12.04 -7.43 19.05
N GLN A 280 11.86 -8.29 20.04
CA GLN A 280 12.46 -9.61 20.05
C GLN A 280 11.61 -10.52 19.19
N VAL A 281 12.24 -11.14 18.19
CA VAL A 281 11.58 -12.07 17.29
C VAL A 281 12.17 -13.45 17.50
N ILE A 282 11.33 -14.40 17.90
CA ILE A 282 11.72 -15.80 18.05
C ILE A 282 11.29 -16.55 16.79
N MET A 283 12.18 -17.29 16.15
CA MET A 283 11.89 -18.06 14.95
C MET A 283 12.79 -19.30 14.87
N SER A 284 12.46 -20.31 14.07
CA SER A 284 13.38 -21.43 13.86
C SER A 284 14.62 -21.00 13.05
N ARG A 285 15.75 -21.71 13.21
CA ARG A 285 16.92 -21.53 12.33
C ARG A 285 16.54 -21.66 10.87
N ALA A 286 15.68 -22.62 10.54
CA ALA A 286 15.17 -22.82 9.17
C ALA A 286 14.47 -21.57 8.62
N ARG A 287 13.68 -20.85 9.43
CA ARG A 287 13.05 -19.59 9.02
C ARG A 287 14.10 -18.51 8.77
N LEU A 288 15.08 -18.37 9.65
CA LEU A 288 16.15 -17.38 9.50
C LEU A 288 17.02 -17.67 8.26
N ILE A 289 17.41 -18.93 8.03
CA ILE A 289 18.13 -19.37 6.82
C ILE A 289 17.30 -19.08 5.57
N HIS A 290 16.00 -19.38 5.61
CA HIS A 290 15.10 -19.08 4.49
C HIS A 290 15.06 -17.58 4.17
N LEU A 291 14.90 -16.72 5.20
CA LEU A 291 14.90 -15.26 5.02
C LEU A 291 16.22 -14.77 4.40
N MET A 292 17.36 -15.30 4.85
CA MET A 292 18.67 -14.96 4.29
C MET A 292 18.87 -15.47 2.85
N ALA A 293 18.16 -16.51 2.44
CA ALA A 293 18.21 -17.05 1.09
C ALA A 293 17.36 -16.26 0.08
N LEU A 294 16.42 -15.40 0.54
CA LEU A 294 15.54 -14.62 -0.33
C LEU A 294 16.33 -13.65 -1.23
N CYS A 295 16.15 -13.74 -2.54
CA CYS A 295 16.65 -12.74 -3.47
C CYS A 295 15.66 -11.58 -3.60
N GLU A 296 16.11 -10.45 -4.17
CA GLU A 296 15.25 -9.28 -4.39
C GLU A 296 14.01 -9.60 -5.26
N GLU A 297 14.12 -10.61 -6.11
CA GLU A 297 13.03 -11.12 -6.97
C GLU A 297 12.00 -11.94 -6.18
N ASP A 298 12.38 -12.55 -5.06
CA ASP A 298 11.53 -13.38 -4.21
C ASP A 298 10.76 -12.56 -3.15
N LEU A 299 11.06 -11.26 -3.05
CA LEU A 299 10.37 -10.35 -2.13
C LEU A 299 9.01 -9.95 -2.71
N GLU A 300 8.03 -10.83 -2.55
CA GLU A 300 6.64 -10.52 -2.84
C GLU A 300 6.11 -9.49 -1.84
N VAL A 301 5.98 -8.24 -2.29
CA VAL A 301 5.39 -7.12 -1.53
C VAL A 301 3.95 -7.43 -1.10
N SER A 302 3.22 -8.20 -1.91
CA SER A 302 1.85 -8.67 -1.65
C SER A 302 1.75 -9.74 -0.56
N ALA A 303 2.86 -10.40 -0.22
CA ALA A 303 2.90 -11.46 0.80
C ALA A 303 3.12 -10.92 2.22
N VAL A 304 3.45 -9.63 2.37
CA VAL A 304 3.43 -8.98 3.68
C VAL A 304 1.98 -8.77 4.04
N GLN A 305 1.47 -9.68 4.87
CA GLN A 305 0.13 -9.61 5.43
C GLN A 305 -0.10 -8.17 5.89
N GLN A 306 -1.14 -7.53 5.34
CA GLN A 306 -1.65 -6.33 5.96
C GLN A 306 -1.86 -6.67 7.45
N PRO A 307 -1.39 -5.82 8.37
CA PRO A 307 -1.66 -6.02 9.79
C PRO A 307 -3.14 -6.31 9.92
N SER A 308 -3.46 -7.40 10.61
CA SER A 308 -4.84 -7.84 10.74
C SER A 308 -5.68 -6.63 11.18
N GLN A 309 -6.84 -6.44 10.55
CA GLN A 309 -7.70 -5.33 10.96
C GLN A 309 -7.97 -5.47 12.46
N PRO A 310 -7.98 -4.36 13.22
CA PRO A 310 -8.22 -4.42 14.66
C PRO A 310 -9.48 -5.23 14.94
N SER A 311 -9.35 -6.27 15.75
CA SER A 311 -10.45 -7.22 16.01
C SER A 311 -11.14 -6.95 17.35
N VAL A 312 -10.47 -6.25 18.26
CA VAL A 312 -10.92 -6.01 19.64
C VAL A 312 -10.50 -4.63 20.17
N LEU A 313 -11.21 -4.15 21.20
CA LEU A 313 -10.86 -2.97 22.00
C LEU A 313 -10.17 -3.40 23.30
N HIS A 314 -9.00 -2.82 23.61
CA HIS A 314 -8.32 -3.07 24.88
C HIS A 314 -8.54 -1.92 25.87
N TYR A 315 -8.70 -2.27 27.15
CA TYR A 315 -8.68 -1.28 28.23
C TYR A 315 -7.24 -0.89 28.55
N THR A 316 -6.99 0.40 28.78
CA THR A 316 -5.69 0.90 29.22
C THR A 316 -5.86 2.09 30.16
N ALA A 317 -4.79 2.47 30.85
CA ALA A 317 -4.82 3.59 31.76
C ALA A 317 -5.03 4.91 30.99
N LYS A 318 -6.07 5.68 31.37
CA LYS A 318 -6.40 6.96 30.73
C LYS A 318 -5.22 7.94 30.64
N ARG A 319 -4.32 7.93 31.64
CA ARG A 319 -3.10 8.76 31.66
C ARG A 319 -2.11 8.40 30.53
N SER A 320 -2.10 7.14 30.10
CA SER A 320 -1.21 6.63 29.06
C SER A 320 -1.73 6.95 27.66
N LEU A 321 -3.04 7.18 27.51
CA LEU A 321 -3.67 7.48 26.21
C LEU A 321 -3.17 8.78 25.59
N THR A 322 -2.85 9.82 26.38
CA THR A 322 -2.34 11.08 25.82
C THR A 322 -0.97 10.87 25.16
N ALA A 323 -0.05 10.14 25.81
CA ALA A 323 1.23 9.79 25.21
C ALA A 323 1.03 8.87 24.00
N ALA A 324 0.04 7.98 24.04
CA ALA A 324 -0.29 7.09 22.93
C ALA A 324 -0.79 7.84 21.68
N TYR A 325 -1.77 8.73 21.84
CA TYR A 325 -2.40 9.42 20.71
C TYR A 325 -1.62 10.64 20.21
N VAL A 326 -0.84 11.29 21.08
CA VAL A 326 -0.08 12.50 20.69
C VAL A 326 1.35 12.17 20.29
N GLN A 327 1.96 11.17 20.95
CA GLN A 327 3.39 10.85 20.78
C GLN A 327 3.59 9.45 20.19
N GLY A 328 2.51 8.71 19.92
CA GLY A 328 2.59 7.34 19.44
C GLY A 328 3.24 6.38 20.46
N ALA A 329 3.23 6.69 21.76
CA ALA A 329 3.81 5.76 22.73
C ALA A 329 2.99 4.45 22.76
N PRO A 330 3.63 3.27 22.78
CA PRO A 330 2.91 2.05 23.07
C PRO A 330 2.31 2.15 24.48
N VAL A 331 1.11 1.59 24.65
CA VAL A 331 0.43 1.52 25.93
C VAL A 331 0.21 0.07 26.32
N GLN A 332 0.35 -0.19 27.61
CA GLN A 332 -0.02 -1.48 28.15
C GLN A 332 -1.54 -1.53 28.34
N ALA A 333 -2.14 -2.57 27.78
CA ALA A 333 -3.50 -2.96 28.04
C ALA A 333 -3.63 -3.63 29.41
N VAL A 334 -4.86 -3.68 29.93
CA VAL A 334 -5.17 -4.36 31.19
C VAL A 334 -4.91 -5.87 31.10
N CYS A 335 -5.05 -6.48 29.91
CA CYS A 335 -4.67 -7.88 29.67
C CYS A 335 -3.16 -8.13 29.73
N GLY A 336 -2.33 -7.07 29.74
CA GLY A 336 -0.88 -7.17 29.74
C GLY A 336 -0.24 -6.85 28.39
N ASP A 337 -1.01 -6.93 27.30
CA ASP A 337 -0.52 -6.65 25.94
C ASP A 337 -0.02 -5.23 25.78
N TRP A 338 1.09 -5.07 25.06
CA TRP A 338 1.59 -3.77 24.64
C TRP A 338 1.24 -3.52 23.19
N TRP A 339 0.61 -2.38 22.93
CA TRP A 339 0.20 -2.01 21.58
C TRP A 339 0.26 -0.50 21.36
N VAL A 340 0.34 -0.07 20.10
CA VAL A 340 0.17 1.34 19.72
C VAL A 340 -1.27 1.51 19.23
N PRO A 341 -2.12 2.31 19.92
CA PRO A 341 -3.50 2.50 19.50
C PRO A 341 -3.57 3.06 18.08
N VAL A 342 -4.25 2.35 17.19
CA VAL A 342 -4.53 2.78 15.80
C VAL A 342 -5.88 3.51 15.68
N GLY A 343 -6.61 3.64 16.80
CA GLY A 343 -7.83 4.41 16.92
C GLY A 343 -8.47 4.21 18.30
N ASP A 344 -9.59 4.88 18.53
CA ASP A 344 -10.37 4.86 19.77
C ASP A 344 -11.81 4.37 19.54
N THR A 345 -12.64 4.43 20.59
CA THR A 345 -14.07 4.09 20.51
C THR A 345 -14.88 4.97 19.54
N SER A 346 -14.39 6.13 19.12
CA SER A 346 -15.05 6.95 18.10
C SER A 346 -14.80 6.41 16.69
N THR A 347 -13.61 5.87 16.45
CA THR A 347 -13.19 5.26 15.16
C THR A 347 -13.53 3.76 15.05
N HIS A 348 -13.51 3.02 16.16
CA HIS A 348 -13.61 1.56 16.21
C HIS A 348 -14.67 1.06 17.21
N GLY A 349 -15.67 1.89 17.55
CA GLY A 349 -16.70 1.55 18.56
C GLY A 349 -17.57 0.33 18.25
N HIS A 350 -17.48 -0.22 17.04
CA HIS A 350 -18.16 -1.44 16.61
C HIS A 350 -17.44 -2.73 17.03
N LEU A 351 -16.16 -2.65 17.43
CA LEU A 351 -15.38 -3.81 17.83
C LEU A 351 -15.74 -4.30 19.23
N PRO A 352 -15.73 -5.62 19.48
CA PRO A 352 -15.92 -6.16 20.82
C PRO A 352 -14.75 -5.79 21.74
N ILE A 353 -14.99 -5.74 23.05
CA ILE A 353 -13.93 -5.56 24.04
C ILE A 353 -13.14 -6.87 24.15
N CYS A 354 -11.81 -6.76 24.26
CA CYS A 354 -10.92 -7.89 24.50
C CYS A 354 -11.41 -8.71 25.72
N PRO A 355 -11.66 -10.03 25.56
CA PRO A 355 -12.22 -10.86 26.63
C PRO A 355 -11.39 -10.87 27.92
N GLU A 356 -10.07 -10.77 27.79
CA GLU A 356 -9.14 -10.72 28.92
C GLU A 356 -9.18 -9.37 29.61
N CYS A 357 -9.16 -8.27 28.84
CA CYS A 357 -9.39 -6.93 29.39
C CYS A 357 -10.74 -6.85 30.14
N SER A 358 -11.80 -7.46 29.61
CA SER A 358 -13.10 -7.49 30.29
C SER A 358 -13.08 -8.27 31.61
N ARG A 359 -12.22 -9.28 31.73
CA ARG A 359 -12.08 -10.11 32.93
C ARG A 359 -11.22 -9.43 34.00
N GLU A 360 -10.13 -8.82 33.57
CA GLU A 360 -9.10 -8.24 34.43
C GLU A 360 -9.41 -6.78 34.85
N ALA A 361 -10.26 -6.06 34.10
CA ALA A 361 -10.61 -4.66 34.41
C ALA A 361 -11.09 -4.41 35.85
N PRO A 362 -12.01 -5.22 36.43
CA PRO A 362 -12.44 -5.02 37.82
C PRO A 362 -11.27 -5.13 38.82
N PHE A 363 -10.34 -6.05 38.58
CA PHE A 363 -9.17 -6.24 39.44
C PHE A 363 -8.18 -5.08 39.28
N ALA A 364 -7.88 -4.67 38.05
CA ALA A 364 -6.99 -3.55 37.77
C ALA A 364 -7.52 -2.22 38.35
N GLU A 365 -8.83 -2.00 38.30
CA GLU A 365 -9.48 -0.85 38.93
C GLU A 365 -9.34 -0.87 40.45
N ALA A 366 -9.61 -2.02 41.09
CA ALA A 366 -9.47 -2.19 42.53
C ALA A 366 -8.02 -1.98 43.00
N PHE A 367 -7.05 -2.52 42.26
CA PHE A 367 -5.63 -2.35 42.55
C PHE A 367 -5.17 -0.89 42.37
N SER A 368 -5.62 -0.22 41.31
CA SER A 368 -5.35 1.20 41.07
C SER A 368 -5.96 2.11 42.15
N ALA A 369 -7.15 1.77 42.63
CA ALA A 369 -7.78 2.46 43.76
C ALA A 369 -7.00 2.25 45.06
N TYR A 370 -6.54 1.01 45.32
CA TYR A 370 -5.70 0.67 46.46
C TYR A 370 -4.37 1.45 46.46
N LEU A 371 -3.67 1.51 45.33
CA LEU A 371 -2.42 2.27 45.21
C LEU A 371 -2.63 3.77 45.46
N ARG A 372 -3.71 4.34 44.92
CA ARG A 372 -4.09 5.75 45.15
C ARG A 372 -4.46 6.06 46.60
N ALA A 373 -4.95 5.09 47.35
CA ALA A 373 -5.24 5.27 48.77
C ALA A 373 -3.98 5.25 49.65
N ARG A 374 -2.82 4.83 49.11
CA ARG A 374 -1.54 4.74 49.84
C ARG A 374 -0.51 5.79 49.41
N SER A 375 -0.73 6.46 48.28
CA SER A 375 -0.03 7.68 47.86
C SER A 375 -0.69 8.91 48.49
#